data_AF-A0A2E5HPD3-F1
#
_entry.id   AF-A0A2E5HPD3-F1
#
_cell.length_a   1.000
_cell.length_b   1.000
_cell.length_c   1.000
_cell.angle_alpha   90.00
_cell.angle_beta   90.00
_cell.angle_gamma   90.00
#
_symmetry.space_group_name_H-M   'P 1'
#
loop_
_entity.id
_entity.type
_entity.pdbx_description
1 polymer ?
#
loop_
_entity_poly.entity_id
_entity_poly.type
_entity_poly.pdbx_seq_one_letter_code
_entity_poly.pdbx_strand_id
1 'polypeptide(L)'
;MPDFFLQSSHPEQEVIENVWNFLRRLGQGTHEFTAGQLARRLPSRTSDMAVGSALNLLARAGHVALPSQTGQSGIEVLDSSLPRQLRVDWRELNARRQFEEQKLKQVIYYATTNRCRSHDILRYFGSRVGSDYRCGHCDNCVEPAPYASAAAAPRRRRGGVVVGSAVKAPPSDRQQTSESFKTIARKLFACVARCREREAAVTVVRILAGSKSRQLADRDLDKLSTYGLLSYLQQKTIGGVIDAMLEGGLLGVKRGSLCLTPEAVAIMKGEGELPDGVKDRMALFLEPPDADEVSSEAVQAHTRAQAAAHRSAADTSVSATVSITLEMMRQGLDVEQIARQRNVKTTTIVNHVIKAAEEQQADIDFSAYLDGALLPVIHTVAEKEDWREGLRQFREEVLKLYPGSRIKYDILKMNIAYLIQKGELE
;
A
#
# COMPACT_ATOMS: atom_id res chain seq x y z
N MET A 1 14.91 11.73 -12.08
CA MET A 1 13.78 10.75 -12.06
C MET A 1 12.46 11.40 -12.52
N PRO A 2 12.10 12.64 -12.13
CA PRO A 2 10.88 13.30 -12.63
C PRO A 2 10.91 13.72 -14.11
N ASP A 3 12.09 14.09 -14.63
CA ASP A 3 12.24 14.66 -15.99
C ASP A 3 11.91 13.67 -17.11
N PHE A 4 12.01 12.36 -16.84
CA PHE A 4 11.77 11.29 -17.82
C PHE A 4 10.30 11.22 -18.30
N PHE A 5 9.35 11.56 -17.42
CA PHE A 5 7.92 11.52 -17.75
C PHE A 5 7.50 12.71 -18.62
N LEU A 6 8.05 13.91 -18.36
CA LEU A 6 7.77 15.10 -19.16
C LEU A 6 8.31 14.96 -20.59
N GLN A 7 9.52 14.42 -20.74
CA GLN A 7 10.13 14.16 -22.05
C GLN A 7 9.36 13.11 -22.87
N SER A 8 8.60 12.24 -22.20
CA SER A 8 7.85 11.15 -22.86
C SER A 8 6.48 11.59 -23.41
N SER A 9 5.84 12.59 -22.79
CA SER A 9 4.55 13.13 -23.25
C SER A 9 4.69 14.38 -24.12
N HIS A 10 5.76 15.15 -23.94
CA HIS A 10 6.07 16.36 -24.71
C HIS A 10 7.51 16.27 -25.27
N PRO A 11 7.70 15.55 -26.39
CA PRO A 11 9.04 15.31 -26.94
C PRO A 11 9.69 16.61 -27.44
N GLU A 12 11.02 16.68 -27.37
CA GLU A 12 11.79 17.82 -27.88
C GLU A 12 11.72 17.91 -29.41
N GLN A 13 11.98 19.11 -29.95
CA GLN A 13 11.98 19.35 -31.39
C GLN A 13 12.91 18.37 -32.13
N GLU A 14 14.10 18.12 -31.57
CA GLU A 14 15.07 17.19 -32.14
C GLU A 14 14.50 15.76 -32.28
N VAL A 15 13.69 15.31 -31.31
CA VAL A 15 13.06 13.98 -31.35
C VAL A 15 12.05 13.89 -32.49
N ILE A 16 11.22 14.92 -32.66
CA ILE A 16 10.21 14.97 -33.74
C ILE A 16 10.89 15.02 -35.11
N GLU A 17 11.93 15.83 -35.25
CA GLU A 17 12.73 15.90 -36.49
C GLU A 17 13.42 14.58 -36.81
N ASN A 18 13.94 13.87 -35.81
CA ASN A 18 14.56 12.57 -35.98
C ASN A 18 13.57 11.50 -36.42
N VAL A 19 12.37 11.45 -35.80
CA VAL A 19 11.27 10.57 -36.21
C VAL A 19 10.87 10.86 -37.66
N TRP A 20 10.68 12.14 -38.00
CA TRP A 20 10.30 12.54 -39.36
C TRP A 20 11.37 12.21 -40.40
N ASN A 21 12.65 12.47 -40.11
CA ASN A 21 13.75 12.14 -41.00
C ASN A 21 13.83 10.64 -41.29
N PHE A 22 13.53 9.80 -40.31
CA PHE A 22 13.47 8.36 -40.49
C PHE A 22 12.31 7.97 -41.41
N LEU A 23 11.10 8.47 -41.14
CA LEU A 23 9.91 8.17 -41.95
C LEU A 23 10.06 8.67 -43.40
N ARG A 24 10.63 9.87 -43.58
CA ARG A 24 10.87 10.43 -44.92
C ARG A 24 11.84 9.59 -45.75
N ARG A 25 12.84 8.93 -45.14
CA ARG A 25 13.77 8.04 -45.84
C ARG A 25 13.11 6.74 -46.33
N LEU A 26 12.03 6.31 -45.68
CA LEU A 26 11.26 5.13 -46.09
C LEU A 26 10.40 5.41 -47.33
N GLY A 27 10.12 6.67 -47.63
CA GLY A 27 9.28 7.09 -48.74
C GLY A 27 7.80 7.19 -48.37
N GLN A 28 7.01 7.80 -49.26
CA GLN A 28 5.55 7.90 -49.08
C GLN A 28 4.88 6.53 -49.21
N GLY A 29 3.81 6.32 -48.45
CA GLY A 29 3.05 5.06 -48.42
C GLY A 29 2.91 4.48 -47.02
N THR A 30 2.26 3.31 -46.94
CA THR A 30 1.98 2.62 -45.69
C THR A 30 3.14 1.73 -45.28
N HIS A 31 3.68 1.99 -44.09
CA HIS A 31 4.79 1.20 -43.53
C HIS A 31 4.37 0.52 -42.23
N GLU A 32 4.58 -0.79 -42.13
CA GLU A 32 4.27 -1.56 -40.92
C GLU A 32 5.33 -1.34 -39.82
N PHE A 33 5.18 -0.23 -39.09
CA PHE A 33 6.02 0.08 -37.93
C PHE A 33 5.20 0.33 -36.68
N THR A 34 5.66 -0.25 -35.57
CA THR A 34 5.20 0.11 -34.22
C THR A 34 6.08 1.21 -33.63
N ALA A 35 5.52 2.00 -32.70
CA ALA A 35 6.26 3.06 -32.00
C ALA A 35 7.54 2.53 -31.32
N GLY A 36 7.50 1.33 -30.73
CA GLY A 36 8.68 0.70 -30.11
C GLY A 36 9.71 0.18 -31.11
N GLN A 37 9.32 -0.23 -32.32
CA GLN A 37 10.28 -0.56 -33.39
C GLN A 37 10.99 0.69 -33.93
N LEU A 38 10.28 1.81 -34.03
CA LEU A 38 10.86 3.10 -34.40
C LEU A 38 11.81 3.63 -33.33
N ALA A 39 11.42 3.57 -32.05
CA ALA A 39 12.24 3.99 -30.92
C ALA A 39 13.64 3.33 -30.90
N ARG A 40 13.71 2.04 -31.27
CA ARG A 40 14.97 1.28 -31.33
C ARG A 40 15.89 1.64 -32.50
N ARG A 41 15.36 2.27 -33.56
CA ARG A 41 16.10 2.59 -34.79
C ARG A 41 16.53 4.06 -34.87
N LEU A 42 16.07 4.88 -33.94
CA LEU A 42 16.44 6.29 -33.86
C LEU A 42 17.82 6.46 -33.17
N PRO A 43 18.63 7.44 -33.61
CA PRO A 43 19.98 7.66 -33.07
C PRO A 43 19.99 8.06 -31.59
N SER A 44 18.95 8.74 -31.14
CA SER A 44 18.72 9.05 -29.72
C SER A 44 17.88 7.92 -29.12
N ARG A 45 18.31 7.31 -27.99
CA ARG A 45 17.56 6.29 -27.22
C ARG A 45 16.25 6.87 -26.68
N THR A 46 15.29 7.01 -27.57
CA THR A 46 14.00 7.67 -27.36
C THR A 46 13.03 6.67 -26.77
N SER A 47 12.18 7.08 -25.84
CA SER A 47 11.16 6.19 -25.27
C SER A 47 10.03 5.92 -26.27
N ASP A 48 9.42 4.73 -26.19
CA ASP A 48 8.27 4.35 -27.02
C ASP A 48 7.12 5.37 -26.91
N MET A 49 6.93 5.95 -25.72
CA MET A 49 5.94 7.00 -25.45
C MET A 49 6.27 8.33 -26.15
N ALA A 50 7.54 8.74 -26.17
CA ALA A 50 7.97 9.95 -26.87
C ALA A 50 7.79 9.81 -28.39
N VAL A 51 8.09 8.63 -28.95
CA VAL A 51 7.84 8.34 -30.37
C VAL A 51 6.34 8.34 -30.68
N GLY A 52 5.52 7.71 -29.83
CA GLY A 52 4.06 7.75 -29.99
C GLY A 52 3.49 9.17 -29.95
N SER A 53 3.97 10.00 -29.03
CA SER A 53 3.57 11.41 -28.93
C SER A 53 4.02 12.22 -30.15
N ALA A 54 5.25 12.00 -30.64
CA ALA A 54 5.76 12.63 -31.86
C ALA A 54 4.94 12.24 -33.10
N LEU A 55 4.56 10.97 -33.24
CA LEU A 55 3.70 10.50 -34.32
C LEU A 55 2.31 11.15 -34.29
N ASN A 56 1.71 11.29 -33.10
CA ASN A 56 0.44 12.00 -32.96
C ASN A 56 0.53 13.48 -33.34
N LEU A 57 1.65 14.15 -33.02
CA LEU A 57 1.88 15.55 -33.42
C LEU A 57 2.06 15.66 -34.94
N LEU A 58 2.84 14.78 -35.56
CA LEU A 58 3.01 14.71 -37.01
C LEU A 58 1.69 14.39 -37.72
N ALA A 59 0.85 13.54 -37.13
CA ALA A 59 -0.45 13.18 -37.68
C ALA A 59 -1.42 14.37 -37.66
N ARG A 60 -1.48 15.09 -36.54
CA ARG A 60 -2.26 16.33 -36.44
C ARG A 60 -1.78 17.42 -37.40
N ALA A 61 -0.48 17.47 -37.68
CA ALA A 61 0.12 18.38 -38.64
C ALA A 61 -0.02 17.92 -40.10
N GLY A 62 -0.64 16.75 -40.35
CA GLY A 62 -0.94 16.23 -41.69
C GLY A 62 0.24 15.58 -42.43
N HIS A 63 1.32 15.22 -41.72
CA HIS A 63 2.50 14.59 -42.32
C HIS A 63 2.39 13.06 -42.39
N VAL A 64 1.65 12.48 -41.44
CA VAL A 64 1.42 11.04 -41.34
C VAL A 64 -0.05 10.75 -41.02
N ALA A 65 -0.55 9.57 -41.36
CA ALA A 65 -1.79 9.05 -40.82
C ALA A 65 -1.52 7.82 -39.96
N LEU A 66 -2.19 7.78 -38.80
CA LEU A 66 -2.16 6.67 -37.87
C LEU A 66 -3.50 5.91 -38.00
N PRO A 67 -3.49 4.56 -37.98
CA PRO A 67 -4.71 3.78 -38.07
C PRO A 67 -5.61 4.07 -36.87
N SER A 68 -6.89 4.33 -37.16
CA SER A 68 -7.89 4.71 -36.17
C SER A 68 -8.30 3.56 -35.23
N GLN A 69 -7.92 2.31 -35.53
CA GLN A 69 -8.29 1.14 -34.74
C GLN A 69 -7.10 0.60 -33.93
N THR A 70 -7.33 0.38 -32.64
CA THR A 70 -6.41 -0.33 -31.75
C THR A 70 -6.14 -1.75 -32.27
N GLY A 71 -4.93 -1.98 -32.79
CA GLY A 71 -4.48 -3.29 -33.26
C GLY A 71 -4.00 -3.33 -34.72
N GLN A 72 -4.29 -2.32 -35.53
CA GLN A 72 -3.64 -2.15 -36.84
C GLN A 72 -2.26 -1.51 -36.66
N SER A 73 -1.23 -2.16 -37.18
CA SER A 73 0.15 -1.69 -37.13
C SER A 73 0.52 -1.11 -38.49
N GLY A 74 0.58 0.21 -38.61
CA GLY A 74 0.93 0.89 -39.85
C GLY A 74 1.07 2.37 -39.63
N ILE A 75 2.04 3.01 -40.27
CA ILE A 75 2.19 4.46 -40.32
C ILE A 75 2.16 4.83 -41.79
N GLU A 76 1.16 5.58 -42.21
CA GLU A 76 1.05 6.07 -43.57
C GLU A 76 1.76 7.41 -43.68
N VAL A 77 2.79 7.49 -44.50
CA VAL A 77 3.54 8.73 -44.73
C VAL A 77 2.90 9.46 -45.91
N LEU A 78 2.24 10.59 -45.62
CA LEU A 78 1.48 11.38 -46.59
C LEU A 78 2.35 12.47 -47.25
N ASP A 79 3.35 12.97 -46.52
CA ASP A 79 4.16 14.12 -46.91
C ASP A 79 5.64 13.72 -47.13
N SER A 80 6.40 14.55 -47.84
CA SER A 80 7.85 14.42 -48.05
C SER A 80 8.62 15.70 -47.68
N SER A 81 7.95 16.63 -47.00
CA SER A 81 8.47 17.92 -46.52
C SER A 81 9.82 17.80 -45.80
N LEU A 82 10.67 18.83 -45.95
CA LEU A 82 11.93 18.92 -45.19
C LEU A 82 11.63 19.14 -43.69
N PRO A 83 12.51 18.74 -42.75
CA PRO A 83 12.33 18.98 -41.32
C PRO A 83 12.02 20.45 -40.96
N ARG A 84 12.65 21.40 -41.68
CA ARG A 84 12.43 22.84 -41.51
C ARG A 84 11.06 23.33 -41.98
N GLN A 85 10.32 22.51 -42.74
CA GLN A 85 9.00 22.79 -43.28
C GLN A 85 7.89 22.02 -42.56
N LEU A 86 8.20 21.37 -41.43
CA LEU A 86 7.20 20.70 -40.61
C LEU A 86 6.17 21.71 -40.10
N ARG A 87 4.91 21.44 -40.42
CA ARG A 87 3.71 22.20 -39.99
C ARG A 87 3.33 21.99 -38.50
N VAL A 88 4.32 21.72 -37.66
CA VAL A 88 4.12 21.53 -36.21
C VAL A 88 4.22 22.90 -35.53
N ASP A 89 3.25 23.23 -34.68
CA ASP A 89 3.31 24.46 -33.88
C ASP A 89 4.30 24.29 -32.71
N TRP A 90 5.55 24.67 -32.97
CA TRP A 90 6.64 24.62 -31.99
C TRP A 90 6.42 25.56 -30.80
N ARG A 91 5.70 26.68 -30.98
CA ARG A 91 5.46 27.63 -29.89
C ARG A 91 4.48 27.02 -28.89
N GLU A 92 3.40 26.43 -29.38
CA GLU A 92 2.42 25.78 -28.53
C GLU A 92 3.00 24.55 -27.81
N LEU A 93 3.77 23.71 -28.52
CA LEU A 93 4.43 22.54 -27.93
C LEU A 93 5.37 22.94 -26.78
N ASN A 94 6.23 23.93 -27.00
CA ASN A 94 7.16 24.43 -26.00
C ASN A 94 6.43 25.09 -24.82
N ALA A 95 5.35 25.83 -25.07
CA ALA A 95 4.55 26.44 -24.02
C ALA A 95 3.87 25.39 -23.13
N ARG A 96 3.30 24.33 -23.72
CA ARG A 96 2.70 23.21 -22.97
C ARG A 96 3.74 22.50 -22.11
N ARG A 97 4.92 22.20 -22.66
CA ARG A 97 6.04 21.60 -21.93
C ARG A 97 6.46 22.45 -20.72
N GLN A 98 6.67 23.74 -20.93
CA GLN A 98 7.04 24.66 -19.84
C GLN A 98 5.98 24.72 -18.74
N PHE A 99 4.70 24.68 -19.12
CA PHE A 99 3.61 24.68 -18.16
C PHE A 99 3.57 23.40 -17.31
N GLU A 100 3.81 22.23 -17.90
CA GLU A 100 3.91 20.98 -17.15
C GLU A 100 5.16 20.92 -16.25
N GLU A 101 6.31 21.41 -16.74
CA GLU A 101 7.52 21.56 -15.93
C GLU A 101 7.26 22.47 -14.71
N GLN A 102 6.53 23.58 -14.90
CA GLN A 102 6.16 24.48 -13.81
C GLN A 102 5.26 23.81 -12.78
N LYS A 103 4.26 23.03 -13.22
CA LYS A 103 3.41 22.25 -12.31
C LYS A 103 4.21 21.23 -11.51
N LEU A 104 5.12 20.51 -12.16
CA LEU A 104 5.99 19.55 -11.48
C LEU A 104 6.85 20.24 -10.42
N LYS A 105 7.47 21.38 -10.75
CA LYS A 105 8.23 22.19 -9.80
C LYS A 105 7.37 22.61 -8.60
N GLN A 106 6.11 22.96 -8.83
CA GLN A 106 5.17 23.30 -7.75
C GLN A 106 4.86 22.11 -6.85
N VAL A 107 4.68 20.90 -7.40
CA VAL A 107 4.45 19.67 -6.60
C VAL A 107 5.69 19.31 -5.78
N ILE A 108 6.88 19.39 -6.39
CA ILE A 108 8.15 19.15 -5.68
C ILE A 108 8.33 20.18 -4.56
N TYR A 109 8.09 21.46 -4.85
CA TYR A 109 8.13 22.53 -3.85
C TYR A 109 7.12 22.27 -2.73
N TYR A 110 5.87 21.93 -3.06
CA TYR A 110 4.85 21.58 -2.08
C TYR A 110 5.33 20.48 -1.15
N ALA A 111 5.96 19.40 -1.66
CA ALA A 111 6.42 18.27 -0.85
C ALA A 111 7.64 18.59 0.03
N THR A 112 8.55 19.44 -0.44
CA THR A 112 9.85 19.72 0.20
C THR A 112 9.86 20.95 1.11
N THR A 113 8.85 21.81 1.04
CA THR A 113 8.83 23.07 1.79
C THR A 113 8.39 22.84 3.25
N ASN A 114 8.95 23.66 4.16
CA ASN A 114 8.61 23.69 5.60
C ASN A 114 7.49 24.70 5.94
N ARG A 115 6.74 25.19 4.94
CA ARG A 115 5.61 26.10 5.10
C ARG A 115 4.33 25.31 5.37
N CYS A 116 3.29 25.99 5.87
CA CYS A 116 1.99 25.36 6.08
C CYS A 116 1.50 24.69 4.77
N ARG A 117 1.18 23.38 4.79
CA ARG A 117 0.70 22.68 3.58
C ARG A 117 -0.58 23.31 3.04
N SER A 118 -1.51 23.66 3.92
CA SER A 118 -2.76 24.31 3.53
C SER A 118 -2.53 25.69 2.93
N HIS A 119 -1.50 26.43 3.36
CA HIS A 119 -1.13 27.71 2.73
C HIS A 119 -0.77 27.50 1.24
N ASP A 120 0.06 26.50 0.95
CA ASP A 120 0.53 26.25 -0.42
C ASP A 120 -0.58 25.69 -1.31
N ILE A 121 -1.47 24.84 -0.78
CA ILE A 121 -2.66 24.36 -1.50
C ILE A 121 -3.60 25.52 -1.83
N LEU A 122 -3.90 26.38 -0.86
CA LEU A 122 -4.79 27.53 -1.07
C LEU A 122 -4.23 28.49 -2.13
N ARG A 123 -2.92 28.76 -2.09
CA ARG A 123 -2.25 29.57 -3.11
C ARG A 123 -2.27 28.93 -4.49
N TYR A 124 -2.10 27.62 -4.59
CA TYR A 124 -2.16 26.90 -5.86
C TYR A 124 -3.53 27.08 -6.54
N PHE A 125 -4.62 27.07 -5.78
CA PHE A 125 -5.98 27.34 -6.28
C PHE A 125 -6.34 28.83 -6.37
N GLY A 126 -5.37 29.74 -6.21
CA GLY A 126 -5.56 31.18 -6.39
C GLY A 126 -6.10 31.94 -5.18
N SER A 127 -6.21 31.29 -4.01
CA SER A 127 -6.60 31.97 -2.78
C SER A 127 -5.46 32.86 -2.27
N ARG A 128 -5.79 34.09 -1.90
CA ARG A 128 -4.84 35.03 -1.29
C ARG A 128 -4.79 34.82 0.21
N VAL A 129 -3.80 34.07 0.66
CA VAL A 129 -3.47 33.90 2.08
C VAL A 129 -2.18 34.65 2.41
N GLY A 130 -2.13 35.32 3.56
CA GLY A 130 -0.93 36.00 4.02
C GLY A 130 0.22 35.02 4.25
N SER A 131 1.47 35.50 4.14
CA SER A 131 2.68 34.68 4.37
C SER A 131 2.72 34.01 5.74
N ASP A 132 2.00 34.60 6.69
CA ASP A 132 2.03 34.23 8.10
C ASP A 132 0.92 33.23 8.44
N TYR A 133 0.08 32.87 7.46
CA TYR A 133 -0.98 31.89 7.64
C TYR A 133 -0.41 30.52 8.04
N ARG A 134 -1.00 29.94 9.08
CA ARG A 134 -0.72 28.62 9.62
C ARG A 134 -2.05 27.95 9.90
N CYS A 135 -2.30 26.77 9.34
CA CYS A 135 -3.58 26.09 9.53
C CYS A 135 -3.69 25.36 10.88
N GLY A 136 -2.60 25.24 11.65
CA GLY A 136 -2.55 24.54 12.95
C GLY A 136 -2.72 23.02 12.88
N HIS A 137 -2.96 22.48 11.68
CA HIS A 137 -3.43 21.11 11.49
C HIS A 137 -2.68 20.36 10.38
N CYS A 138 -1.60 20.90 9.80
CA CYS A 138 -0.75 20.14 8.88
C CYS A 138 0.53 19.66 9.58
N ASP A 139 1.22 18.70 8.99
CA ASP A 139 2.54 18.20 9.43
C ASP A 139 3.56 19.31 9.72
N ASN A 140 3.55 20.39 8.93
CA ASN A 140 4.43 21.55 9.10
C ASN A 140 3.94 22.60 10.13
N CYS A 141 2.68 22.53 10.60
CA CYS A 141 2.11 23.49 11.57
C CYS A 141 1.84 22.88 12.94
N VAL A 142 1.72 21.55 13.01
CA VAL A 142 1.61 20.84 14.28
C VAL A 142 3.02 20.78 14.87
N GLU A 143 3.30 21.64 15.83
CA GLU A 143 4.48 21.49 16.67
C GLU A 143 4.42 20.14 17.39
N PRO A 144 5.51 19.37 17.42
CA PRO A 144 5.58 18.20 18.30
C PRO A 144 5.38 18.68 19.74
N ALA A 145 4.69 17.88 20.56
CA ALA A 145 4.41 18.26 21.93
C ALA A 145 5.70 18.62 22.70
N PRO A 146 5.68 19.56 23.67
CA PRO A 146 6.88 20.10 24.31
C PRO A 146 7.82 19.04 24.93
N TYR A 147 7.27 17.90 25.36
CA TYR A 147 8.04 16.77 25.88
C TYR A 147 8.76 15.96 24.79
N ALA A 148 8.25 15.93 23.56
CA ALA A 148 8.88 15.26 22.42
C ALA A 148 10.04 16.08 21.83
N SER A 149 9.99 17.41 21.96
CA SER A 149 11.14 18.28 21.65
C SER A 149 12.27 18.14 22.67
N ALA A 150 11.97 17.91 23.95
CA ALA A 150 12.97 17.73 25.00
C ALA A 150 13.68 16.36 24.94
N ALA A 151 12.99 15.31 24.48
CA ALA A 151 13.56 13.96 24.30
C ALA A 151 14.50 13.83 23.08
N ALA A 152 14.59 14.88 22.24
CA ALA A 152 15.52 14.94 21.12
C ALA A 152 16.93 15.27 21.63
N ALA A 153 17.64 14.27 22.18
CA ALA A 153 19.06 14.42 22.45
C ALA A 153 19.82 14.83 21.17
N PRO A 154 20.80 15.75 21.25
CA PRO A 154 21.60 16.13 20.09
C PRO A 154 22.32 14.88 19.56
N ARG A 155 22.21 14.61 18.26
CA ARG A 155 22.98 13.58 17.56
C ARG A 155 24.47 13.86 17.79
N ARG A 156 25.09 13.16 18.76
CA ARG A 156 26.53 13.24 19.00
C ARG A 156 27.26 12.83 17.71
N ARG A 157 27.96 13.79 17.10
CA ARG A 157 28.99 13.51 16.09
C ARG A 157 30.11 12.73 16.76
N ARG A 158 30.50 11.60 16.18
CA ARG A 158 31.65 10.79 16.59
C ARG A 158 32.95 11.57 16.40
N GLY A 159 33.83 11.48 17.40
CA GLY A 159 35.26 11.74 17.28
C GLY A 159 35.98 11.36 18.58
N GLY A 160 36.91 10.39 18.52
CA GLY A 160 37.93 10.16 19.55
C GLY A 160 37.81 8.94 20.48
N VAL A 161 38.19 7.76 19.97
CA VAL A 161 39.14 6.75 20.49
C VAL A 161 39.21 6.40 22.01
N VAL A 162 39.06 5.07 22.26
CA VAL A 162 39.40 4.15 23.40
C VAL A 162 38.87 4.48 24.81
N VAL A 163 38.36 3.52 25.60
CA VAL A 163 38.94 2.22 25.97
C VAL A 163 37.84 1.17 26.19
N GLY A 164 38.17 -0.09 25.90
CA GLY A 164 37.21 -1.18 25.77
C GLY A 164 36.56 -1.65 27.07
N SER A 165 35.42 -2.32 26.89
CA SER A 165 35.15 -3.56 27.60
C SER A 165 34.41 -4.50 26.67
N ALA A 166 35.01 -5.67 26.57
CA ALA A 166 34.65 -6.74 25.67
C ALA A 166 33.51 -7.59 26.26
N VAL A 167 32.85 -8.31 25.34
CA VAL A 167 32.08 -9.55 25.58
C VAL A 167 30.65 -9.29 26.15
N LYS A 168 29.56 -9.81 25.55
CA LYS A 168 29.32 -11.24 25.34
C LYS A 168 28.32 -11.56 24.23
N ALA A 169 28.60 -12.69 23.57
CA ALA A 169 27.72 -13.49 22.72
C ALA A 169 26.40 -13.85 23.47
N PRO A 170 25.34 -14.31 22.76
CA PRO A 170 24.01 -14.42 23.35
C PRO A 170 24.04 -15.41 24.52
N PRO A 171 23.48 -15.07 25.69
CA PRO A 171 23.35 -16.05 26.75
C PRO A 171 22.27 -17.04 26.32
N SER A 172 22.72 -18.23 25.96
CA SER A 172 22.00 -19.47 26.19
C SER A 172 21.77 -19.62 27.69
N ASP A 173 20.70 -19.02 28.21
CA ASP A 173 20.07 -19.52 29.43
C ASP A 173 18.66 -18.93 29.58
N ARG A 174 17.71 -19.82 29.80
CA ARG A 174 16.35 -19.52 30.27
C ARG A 174 16.48 -18.91 31.67
N GLN A 175 16.58 -17.59 31.74
CA GLN A 175 16.27 -16.83 32.95
C GLN A 175 15.06 -15.96 32.65
N GLN A 176 13.89 -16.49 33.00
CA GLN A 176 12.70 -15.73 33.37
C GLN A 176 13.13 -14.59 34.30
N THR A 177 13.34 -13.41 33.74
CA THR A 177 13.33 -12.17 34.51
C THR A 177 11.91 -11.65 34.37
N SER A 178 11.16 -11.67 35.46
CA SER A 178 9.83 -11.07 35.56
C SER A 178 9.97 -9.56 35.40
N GLU A 179 10.09 -9.09 34.16
CA GLU A 179 10.07 -7.68 33.87
C GLU A 179 8.68 -7.15 34.20
N SER A 180 8.59 -6.35 35.28
CA SER A 180 7.34 -5.77 35.76
C SER A 180 6.57 -5.12 34.60
N PHE A 181 5.25 -5.32 34.53
CA PHE A 181 4.35 -4.72 33.53
C PHE A 181 4.60 -3.22 33.33
N LYS A 182 4.97 -2.52 34.41
CA LYS A 182 5.35 -1.10 34.41
C LYS A 182 6.60 -0.81 33.59
N THR A 183 7.58 -1.69 33.59
CA THR A 183 8.82 -1.56 32.78
C THR A 183 8.52 -1.71 31.30
N ILE A 184 7.68 -2.67 30.92
CA ILE A 184 7.25 -2.88 29.52
C ILE A 184 6.49 -1.67 29.01
N ALA A 185 5.54 -1.15 29.80
CA ALA A 185 4.78 0.05 29.49
C ALA A 185 5.68 1.28 29.31
N ARG A 186 6.64 1.49 30.21
CA ARG A 186 7.60 2.61 30.11
C ARG A 186 8.47 2.51 28.86
N LYS A 187 8.95 1.31 28.49
CA LYS A 187 9.70 1.09 27.25
C LYS A 187 8.86 1.45 26.02
N LEU A 188 7.58 1.08 26.01
CA LEU A 188 6.66 1.40 24.93
C LEU A 188 6.40 2.91 24.84
N PHE A 189 6.04 3.56 25.95
CA PHE A 189 5.80 5.01 25.96
C PHE A 189 7.03 5.80 25.55
N ALA A 190 8.21 5.38 26.02
CA ALA A 190 9.46 6.02 25.65
C ALA A 190 9.84 5.79 24.18
N CYS A 191 9.32 4.75 23.52
CA CYS A 191 9.44 4.55 22.08
C CYS A 191 8.52 5.51 21.31
N VAL A 192 7.25 5.62 21.72
CA VAL A 192 6.26 6.54 21.11
C VAL A 192 6.73 8.00 21.22
N ALA A 193 7.25 8.40 22.38
CA ALA A 193 7.82 9.72 22.61
C ALA A 193 9.04 9.99 21.72
N ARG A 194 9.97 9.03 21.59
CA ARG A 194 11.15 9.16 20.71
C ARG A 194 10.78 9.21 19.23
N CYS A 195 9.70 8.55 18.85
CA CYS A 195 9.11 8.61 17.51
C CYS A 195 8.33 9.91 17.24
N ARG A 196 8.29 10.84 18.21
CA ARG A 196 7.59 12.14 18.12
C ARG A 196 6.11 12.00 17.76
N GLU A 197 5.49 10.88 18.12
CA GLU A 197 4.06 10.60 17.83
C GLU A 197 3.69 10.66 16.34
N ARG A 198 4.64 10.30 15.46
CA ARG A 198 4.47 10.30 13.99
C ARG A 198 4.34 8.89 13.40
N GLU A 199 4.35 7.87 14.24
CA GLU A 199 4.39 6.47 13.82
C GLU A 199 3.12 5.73 14.22
N ALA A 200 2.65 4.88 13.30
CA ALA A 200 1.52 3.98 13.53
C ALA A 200 1.92 2.82 14.46
N ALA A 201 0.92 2.19 15.09
CA ALA A 201 1.11 1.05 15.99
C ALA A 201 1.95 -0.07 15.39
N VAL A 202 1.69 -0.44 14.14
CA VAL A 202 2.45 -1.47 13.41
C VAL A 202 3.94 -1.13 13.30
N THR A 203 4.28 0.15 13.11
CA THR A 203 5.67 0.60 13.01
C THR A 203 6.34 0.59 14.38
N VAL A 204 5.64 1.04 15.43
CA VAL A 204 6.14 1.03 16.81
C VAL A 204 6.41 -0.40 17.30
N VAL A 205 5.51 -1.34 16.98
CA VAL A 205 5.70 -2.78 17.24
C VAL A 205 6.99 -3.29 16.57
N ARG A 206 7.22 -2.94 15.31
CA ARG A 206 8.42 -3.37 14.56
C ARG A 206 9.71 -2.77 15.12
N ILE A 207 9.68 -1.53 15.59
CA ILE A 207 10.82 -0.88 16.28
C ILE A 207 11.13 -1.62 17.57
N LEU A 208 10.13 -1.84 18.43
CA LEU A 208 10.30 -2.49 19.74
C LEU A 208 10.77 -3.94 19.61
N ALA A 209 10.26 -4.67 18.61
CA ALA A 209 10.68 -6.04 18.29
C ALA A 209 12.08 -6.13 17.65
N GLY A 210 12.64 -5.02 17.16
CA GLY A 210 13.94 -5.01 16.48
C GLY A 210 13.90 -5.63 15.06
N SER A 211 12.80 -5.44 14.34
CA SER A 211 12.62 -5.97 12.98
C SER A 211 13.56 -5.31 11.98
N LYS A 212 14.29 -6.10 11.18
CA LYS A 212 15.22 -5.62 10.14
C LYS A 212 14.51 -5.19 8.84
N SER A 213 13.38 -4.49 8.95
CA SER A 213 12.68 -3.99 7.75
C SER A 213 13.43 -2.83 7.12
N ARG A 214 13.53 -2.84 5.78
CA ARG A 214 14.11 -1.75 4.99
C ARG A 214 13.44 -0.40 5.26
N GLN A 215 12.13 -0.41 5.55
CA GLN A 215 11.35 0.79 5.90
C GLN A 215 11.80 1.46 7.21
N LEU A 216 12.41 0.70 8.14
CA LEU A 216 12.95 1.24 9.39
C LEU A 216 14.33 1.87 9.17
N ALA A 217 15.16 1.23 8.34
CA ALA A 217 16.49 1.70 7.98
C ALA A 217 16.45 2.99 7.13
N ASP A 218 15.53 3.07 6.17
CA ASP A 218 15.36 4.25 5.30
C ASP A 218 14.94 5.51 6.10
N ARG A 219 14.40 5.32 7.31
CA ARG A 219 13.88 6.38 8.19
C ARG A 219 14.74 6.60 9.44
N ASP A 220 15.95 6.04 9.50
CA ASP A 220 16.86 6.07 10.66
C ASP A 220 16.23 5.58 11.98
N LEU A 221 15.15 4.79 11.93
CA LEU A 221 14.42 4.31 13.11
C LEU A 221 15.12 3.13 13.80
N ASP A 222 16.05 2.48 13.10
CA ASP A 222 16.97 1.46 13.58
C ASP A 222 18.06 2.03 14.53
N LYS A 223 18.31 3.34 14.47
CA LYS A 223 19.30 4.04 15.30
C LYS A 223 18.73 4.54 16.63
N LEU A 224 17.45 4.31 16.91
CA LEU A 224 16.81 4.71 18.16
C LEU A 224 17.29 3.81 19.31
N SER A 225 17.52 4.40 20.48
CA SER A 225 17.85 3.63 21.70
C SER A 225 16.71 2.72 22.19
N THR A 226 15.53 2.83 21.56
CA THR A 226 14.36 1.98 21.82
C THR A 226 14.19 0.83 20.85
N TYR A 227 15.05 0.76 19.82
CA TYR A 227 15.02 -0.31 18.85
C TYR A 227 15.43 -1.64 19.51
N GLY A 228 14.60 -2.66 19.36
CA GLY A 228 14.84 -4.00 19.91
C GLY A 228 14.73 -4.13 21.43
N LEU A 229 14.22 -3.13 22.16
CA LEU A 229 14.09 -3.20 23.63
C LEU A 229 13.13 -4.30 24.12
N LEU A 230 12.25 -4.78 23.23
CA LEU A 230 11.31 -5.88 23.47
C LEU A 230 11.55 -7.03 22.47
N SER A 231 12.79 -7.25 22.01
CA SER A 231 13.10 -8.30 21.02
C SER A 231 12.82 -9.73 21.50
N TYR A 232 12.65 -9.91 22.82
CA TYR A 232 12.25 -11.17 23.44
C TYR A 232 10.74 -11.44 23.38
N LEU A 233 9.93 -10.45 23.00
CA LEU A 233 8.48 -10.58 22.80
C LEU A 233 8.14 -10.69 21.31
N GLN A 234 7.13 -11.49 20.98
CA GLN A 234 6.63 -11.57 19.61
C GLN A 234 5.91 -10.28 19.20
N GLN A 235 5.93 -9.95 17.91
CA GLN A 235 5.23 -8.76 17.38
C GLN A 235 3.73 -8.77 17.70
N LYS A 236 3.11 -9.96 17.69
CA LYS A 236 1.70 -10.15 18.07
C LYS A 236 1.45 -9.76 19.53
N THR A 237 2.32 -10.21 20.44
CA THR A 237 2.26 -9.88 21.87
C THR A 237 2.45 -8.39 22.12
N ILE A 238 3.44 -7.76 21.46
CA ILE A 238 3.67 -6.32 21.58
C ILE A 238 2.46 -5.54 21.05
N GLY A 239 1.84 -6.01 19.95
CA GLY A 239 0.58 -5.49 19.43
C GLY A 239 -0.54 -5.51 20.46
N GLY A 240 -0.79 -6.67 21.08
CA GLY A 240 -1.81 -6.79 22.14
C GLY A 240 -1.57 -5.89 23.34
N VAL A 241 -0.30 -5.65 23.71
CA VAL A 241 0.06 -4.67 24.75
C VAL A 241 -0.26 -3.23 24.31
N ILE A 242 -0.08 -2.87 23.04
CA ILE A 242 -0.47 -1.55 22.50
C ILE A 242 -1.99 -1.40 22.57
N ASP A 243 -2.73 -2.44 22.16
CA ASP A 243 -4.19 -2.42 22.14
C ASP A 243 -4.76 -2.28 23.56
N ALA A 244 -4.21 -3.00 24.54
CA ALA A 244 -4.56 -2.85 25.95
C ALA A 244 -4.35 -1.41 26.48
N MET A 245 -3.32 -0.71 26.00
CA MET A 245 -3.04 0.68 26.37
C MET A 245 -3.93 1.69 25.63
N LEU A 246 -4.38 1.38 24.41
CA LEU A 246 -5.35 2.17 23.67
C LEU A 246 -6.73 2.11 24.33
N GLU A 247 -7.19 0.90 24.67
CA GLU A 247 -8.44 0.70 25.41
C GLU A 247 -8.39 1.25 26.84
N GLY A 248 -7.21 1.23 27.45
CA GLY A 248 -6.95 1.81 28.77
C GLY A 248 -6.85 3.33 28.79
N GLY A 249 -6.95 4.01 27.63
CA GLY A 249 -6.83 5.47 27.54
C GLY A 249 -5.42 6.02 27.81
N LEU A 250 -4.41 5.17 27.90
CA LEU A 250 -2.99 5.57 28.04
C LEU A 250 -2.38 5.95 26.69
N LEU A 251 -2.83 5.31 25.62
CA LEU A 251 -2.50 5.66 24.25
C LEU A 251 -3.74 6.17 23.53
N GLY A 252 -3.52 7.07 22.58
CA GLY A 252 -4.54 7.50 21.63
C GLY A 252 -4.05 7.34 20.20
N VAL A 253 -4.99 7.38 19.25
CA VAL A 253 -4.68 7.45 17.83
C VAL A 253 -5.05 8.83 17.32
N LYS A 254 -4.05 9.59 16.87
CA LYS A 254 -4.25 10.85 16.15
C LYS A 254 -3.76 10.68 14.73
N ARG A 255 -4.69 10.70 13.77
CA ARG A 255 -4.42 10.60 12.32
C ARG A 255 -3.55 9.38 11.95
N GLY A 256 -3.88 8.23 12.53
CA GLY A 256 -3.18 6.97 12.30
C GLY A 256 -1.82 6.83 12.99
N SER A 257 -1.38 7.84 13.77
CA SER A 257 -0.18 7.79 14.60
C SER A 257 -0.54 7.61 16.07
N LEU A 258 0.29 6.87 16.81
CA LEU A 258 0.16 6.70 18.25
C LEU A 258 0.60 7.98 18.97
N CYS A 259 -0.26 8.48 19.86
CA CYS A 259 0.05 9.59 20.76
C CYS A 259 -0.11 9.19 22.23
N LEU A 260 0.68 9.80 23.10
CA LEU A 260 0.58 9.59 24.55
C LEU A 260 -0.50 10.48 25.15
N THR A 261 -1.26 9.96 26.10
CA THR A 261 -2.13 10.79 26.95
C THR A 261 -1.34 11.36 28.13
N PRO A 262 -1.85 12.42 28.80
CA PRO A 262 -1.17 13.02 29.96
C PRO A 262 -0.87 11.99 31.07
N GLU A 263 -1.74 11.00 31.25
CA GLU A 263 -1.58 9.89 32.20
C GLU A 263 -0.42 8.97 31.81
N ALA A 264 -0.29 8.61 30.53
CA ALA A 264 0.85 7.83 30.05
C ALA A 264 2.17 8.58 30.19
N VAL A 265 2.17 9.91 30.06
CA VAL A 265 3.36 10.73 30.32
C VAL A 265 3.75 10.69 31.81
N ALA A 266 2.79 10.74 32.74
CA ALA A 266 3.06 10.60 34.17
C ALA A 266 3.65 9.21 34.51
N ILE A 267 3.10 8.14 33.95
CA ILE A 267 3.61 6.77 34.11
C ILE A 267 5.01 6.63 33.49
N MET A 268 5.25 7.23 32.33
CA MET A 268 6.55 7.23 31.66
C MET A 268 7.63 7.89 32.52
N LYS A 269 7.31 9.03 33.16
CA LYS A 269 8.21 9.77 34.07
C LYS A 269 8.40 9.09 35.43
N GLY A 270 7.59 8.07 35.75
CA GLY A 270 7.66 7.33 37.00
C GLY A 270 6.77 7.89 38.12
N GLU A 271 5.96 8.90 37.82
CA GLU A 271 5.08 9.62 38.76
C GLU A 271 3.66 9.00 38.84
N GLY A 272 3.37 7.96 38.04
CA GLY A 272 2.09 7.26 38.02
C GLY A 272 2.22 5.74 38.04
N GLU A 273 1.13 5.06 38.40
CA GLU A 273 0.99 3.61 38.28
C GLU A 273 0.10 3.23 37.08
N LEU A 274 0.32 2.05 36.52
CA LEU A 274 -0.63 1.55 35.53
C LEU A 274 -1.96 1.25 36.21
N PRO A 275 -3.09 1.65 35.61
CA PRO A 275 -4.40 1.21 36.06
C PRO A 275 -4.47 -0.33 36.07
N ASP A 276 -5.09 -0.91 37.10
CA ASP A 276 -5.13 -2.37 37.26
C ASP A 276 -5.83 -3.04 36.07
N GLY A 277 -6.88 -2.43 35.51
CA GLY A 277 -7.53 -2.90 34.29
C GLY A 277 -6.63 -2.92 33.03
N VAL A 278 -5.52 -2.16 33.00
CA VAL A 278 -4.52 -2.24 31.94
C VAL A 278 -3.48 -3.33 32.26
N LYS A 279 -3.09 -3.48 33.54
CA LYS A 279 -2.20 -4.57 33.97
C LYS A 279 -2.82 -5.94 33.68
N ASP A 280 -4.09 -6.12 34.01
CA ASP A 280 -4.82 -7.37 33.81
C ASP A 280 -4.89 -7.74 32.32
N ARG A 281 -5.16 -6.76 31.46
CA ARG A 281 -5.16 -6.96 30.00
C ARG A 281 -3.77 -7.23 29.43
N MET A 282 -2.74 -6.60 29.98
CA MET A 282 -1.35 -6.89 29.60
C MET A 282 -0.93 -8.31 30.03
N ALA A 283 -1.39 -8.79 31.19
CA ALA A 283 -1.14 -10.15 31.67
C ALA A 283 -1.67 -11.21 30.69
N LEU A 284 -2.85 -10.99 30.10
CA LEU A 284 -3.44 -11.87 29.07
C LEU A 284 -2.53 -12.12 27.85
N PHE A 285 -1.59 -11.21 27.58
CA PHE A 285 -0.67 -11.32 26.44
C PHE A 285 0.75 -11.70 26.83
N LEU A 286 1.16 -11.44 28.08
CA LEU A 286 2.54 -11.58 28.55
C LEU A 286 2.79 -12.84 29.39
N GLU A 287 1.74 -13.45 29.94
CA GLU A 287 1.82 -14.72 30.66
C GLU A 287 1.28 -15.85 29.77
N PRO A 288 2.03 -16.95 29.54
CA PRO A 288 1.45 -18.15 28.97
C PRO A 288 0.47 -18.75 30.01
N PRO A 289 -0.65 -19.35 29.59
CA PRO A 289 -1.47 -20.11 30.50
C PRO A 289 -0.63 -21.27 31.04
N ASP A 290 -0.44 -21.32 32.36
CA ASP A 290 0.13 -22.49 33.00
C ASP A 290 -0.73 -23.70 32.64
N ALA A 291 -0.08 -24.67 32.02
CA ALA A 291 -0.67 -25.93 31.63
C ALA A 291 -0.82 -26.80 32.87
N ASP A 292 -1.74 -26.46 33.78
CA ASP A 292 -2.30 -27.32 34.82
C ASP A 292 -3.38 -26.54 35.60
N GLU A 293 -4.61 -26.56 35.08
CA GLU A 293 -5.90 -26.54 35.80
C GLU A 293 -7.02 -26.01 34.89
N VAL A 294 -7.63 -26.94 34.17
CA VAL A 294 -8.89 -26.72 33.45
C VAL A 294 -10.04 -26.94 34.42
N SER A 295 -10.80 -25.88 34.72
CA SER A 295 -12.24 -26.00 34.97
C SER A 295 -13.02 -25.15 33.96
N SER A 296 -13.16 -25.77 32.79
CA SER A 296 -14.07 -25.65 31.65
C SER A 296 -15.24 -24.64 31.58
N GLU A 297 -15.63 -23.87 32.61
CA GLU A 297 -16.87 -23.08 32.54
C GLU A 297 -16.69 -21.56 32.72
N ALA A 298 -15.73 -21.09 33.52
CA ALA A 298 -15.56 -19.65 33.77
C ALA A 298 -14.79 -18.93 32.63
N VAL A 299 -13.84 -19.62 32.00
CA VAL A 299 -13.08 -19.08 30.85
C VAL A 299 -13.98 -18.93 29.62
N GLN A 300 -15.02 -19.76 29.48
CA GLN A 300 -16.01 -19.62 28.43
C GLN A 300 -16.96 -18.42 28.67
N ALA A 301 -17.19 -17.99 29.92
CA ALA A 301 -18.12 -16.91 30.22
C ALA A 301 -17.53 -15.50 29.96
N HIS A 302 -16.25 -15.26 30.30
CA HIS A 302 -15.64 -13.94 30.12
C HIS A 302 -15.15 -13.70 28.68
N THR A 303 -14.66 -14.75 27.99
CA THR A 303 -14.43 -14.70 26.53
C THR A 303 -15.74 -14.60 25.75
N ARG A 304 -16.86 -15.14 26.23
CA ARG A 304 -18.19 -14.87 25.65
C ARG A 304 -18.64 -13.43 25.87
N ALA A 305 -18.31 -12.78 27.00
CA ALA A 305 -18.73 -11.40 27.29
C ALA A 305 -17.93 -10.33 26.53
N GLN A 306 -16.59 -10.42 26.43
CA GLN A 306 -15.79 -9.44 25.68
C GLN A 306 -15.75 -9.72 24.18
N ALA A 307 -15.91 -10.98 23.78
CA ALA A 307 -16.17 -11.27 22.38
C ALA A 307 -17.63 -11.02 21.98
N ALA A 308 -18.55 -10.71 22.90
CA ALA A 308 -19.85 -10.12 22.57
C ALA A 308 -19.76 -8.57 22.43
N ALA A 309 -18.89 -7.90 23.19
CA ALA A 309 -18.70 -6.46 23.07
C ALA A 309 -17.87 -6.05 21.84
N HIS A 310 -16.79 -6.77 21.52
CA HIS A 310 -15.91 -6.47 20.37
C HIS A 310 -16.33 -7.13 19.04
N ARG A 311 -17.34 -8.02 19.05
CA ARG A 311 -18.02 -8.51 17.82
C ARG A 311 -19.20 -7.64 17.39
N SER A 312 -19.53 -6.57 18.12
CA SER A 312 -20.68 -5.70 17.81
C SER A 312 -20.45 -4.65 16.70
N ALA A 313 -19.39 -4.75 15.91
CA ALA A 313 -19.24 -3.98 14.67
C ALA A 313 -18.78 -4.80 13.46
N ALA A 314 -18.65 -6.13 13.58
CA ALA A 314 -18.05 -6.94 12.51
C ALA A 314 -18.65 -8.30 12.23
N ASP A 315 -19.58 -8.88 13.02
CA ASP A 315 -20.36 -10.04 12.54
C ASP A 315 -21.61 -10.32 13.39
N THR A 316 -22.70 -9.64 13.07
CA THR A 316 -24.05 -10.25 12.97
C THR A 316 -24.97 -9.37 12.12
N SER A 317 -24.46 -8.94 10.96
CA SER A 317 -25.26 -8.58 9.80
C SER A 317 -24.28 -8.54 8.66
N VAL A 318 -24.51 -9.38 7.66
CA VAL A 318 -23.85 -9.38 6.35
C VAL A 318 -23.31 -7.98 6.03
N SER A 319 -22.01 -7.84 5.76
CA SER A 319 -21.45 -6.55 5.33
C SER A 319 -22.38 -6.01 4.26
N ALA A 320 -23.00 -4.83 4.46
CA ALA A 320 -24.04 -4.31 3.56
C ALA A 320 -23.59 -4.36 2.08
N THR A 321 -22.28 -4.29 1.88
CA THR A 321 -21.58 -4.44 0.61
C THR A 321 -21.73 -5.82 -0.05
N VAL A 322 -21.73 -6.91 0.71
CA VAL A 322 -21.93 -8.31 0.27
C VAL A 322 -23.41 -8.56 -0.04
N SER A 323 -24.34 -8.13 0.81
CA SER A 323 -25.79 -8.24 0.53
C SER A 323 -26.18 -7.53 -0.76
N ILE A 324 -25.66 -6.31 -1.00
CA ILE A 324 -25.92 -5.56 -2.24
C ILE A 324 -25.36 -6.31 -3.46
N THR A 325 -24.19 -6.96 -3.34
CA THR A 325 -23.65 -7.81 -4.42
C THR A 325 -24.59 -8.97 -4.73
N LEU A 326 -25.02 -9.70 -3.70
CA LEU A 326 -25.85 -10.90 -3.84
C LEU A 326 -27.24 -10.57 -4.39
N GLU A 327 -27.83 -9.45 -3.97
CA GLU A 327 -29.12 -8.99 -4.48
C GLU A 327 -29.03 -8.63 -5.97
N MET A 328 -27.97 -7.93 -6.39
CA MET A 328 -27.74 -7.62 -7.81
C MET A 328 -27.46 -8.87 -8.65
N MET A 329 -26.79 -9.89 -8.08
CA MET A 329 -26.62 -11.18 -8.77
C MET A 329 -27.93 -11.95 -8.91
N ARG A 330 -28.81 -11.92 -7.90
CA ARG A 330 -30.17 -12.51 -7.98
C ARG A 330 -31.04 -11.83 -9.03
N GLN A 331 -30.79 -10.55 -9.32
CA GLN A 331 -31.42 -9.83 -10.42
C GLN A 331 -30.85 -10.20 -11.80
N GLY A 332 -29.91 -11.14 -11.88
CA GLY A 332 -29.32 -11.65 -13.12
C GLY A 332 -28.23 -10.76 -13.71
N LEU A 333 -27.67 -9.83 -12.92
CA LEU A 333 -26.57 -8.97 -13.38
C LEU A 333 -25.22 -9.70 -13.27
N ASP A 334 -24.41 -9.57 -14.30
CA ASP A 334 -23.05 -10.11 -14.35
C ASP A 334 -22.08 -9.29 -13.47
N VAL A 335 -21.01 -9.93 -12.97
CA VAL A 335 -19.98 -9.30 -12.11
C VAL A 335 -19.40 -8.01 -12.72
N GLU A 336 -19.26 -7.92 -14.05
CA GLU A 336 -18.81 -6.67 -14.70
C GLU A 336 -19.87 -5.56 -14.65
N GLN A 337 -21.15 -5.90 -14.76
CA GLN A 337 -22.25 -4.96 -14.70
C GLN A 337 -22.43 -4.43 -13.27
N ILE A 338 -22.32 -5.32 -12.28
CA ILE A 338 -22.34 -4.97 -10.86
C ILE A 338 -21.16 -4.04 -10.53
N ALA A 339 -19.96 -4.30 -11.09
CA ALA A 339 -18.78 -3.45 -10.91
C ALA A 339 -19.03 -2.01 -11.38
N ARG A 340 -19.62 -1.87 -12.57
CA ARG A 340 -19.96 -0.57 -13.16
C ARG A 340 -21.03 0.15 -12.38
N GLN A 341 -22.12 -0.52 -12.01
CA GLN A 341 -23.24 0.10 -11.28
C GLN A 341 -22.83 0.56 -9.88
N ARG A 342 -21.95 -0.19 -9.23
CA ARG A 342 -21.48 0.12 -7.87
C ARG A 342 -20.23 0.99 -7.83
N ASN A 343 -19.64 1.31 -8.99
CA ASN A 343 -18.38 2.03 -9.12
C ASN A 343 -17.23 1.40 -8.30
N VAL A 344 -17.15 0.06 -8.30
CA VAL A 344 -16.11 -0.71 -7.61
C VAL A 344 -15.40 -1.62 -8.60
N LYS A 345 -14.19 -2.06 -8.27
CA LYS A 345 -13.43 -2.97 -9.13
C LYS A 345 -14.08 -4.36 -9.15
N THR A 346 -13.99 -5.05 -10.29
CA THR A 346 -14.43 -6.44 -10.45
C THR A 346 -13.81 -7.36 -9.40
N THR A 347 -12.54 -7.15 -9.04
CA THR A 347 -11.83 -7.90 -7.99
C THR A 347 -12.50 -7.80 -6.61
N THR A 348 -13.11 -6.65 -6.31
CA THR A 348 -13.78 -6.42 -5.02
C THR A 348 -15.09 -7.20 -4.97
N ILE A 349 -15.81 -7.28 -6.09
CA ILE A 349 -17.02 -8.10 -6.22
C ILE A 349 -16.67 -9.58 -6.15
N VAL A 350 -15.61 -10.00 -6.83
CA VAL A 350 -15.11 -11.37 -6.76
C VAL A 350 -14.83 -11.78 -5.32
N ASN A 351 -14.18 -10.92 -4.53
CA ASN A 351 -13.94 -11.19 -3.12
C ASN A 351 -15.23 -11.20 -2.27
N HIS A 352 -16.26 -10.39 -2.60
CA HIS A 352 -17.55 -10.46 -1.92
C HIS A 352 -18.28 -11.78 -2.17
N VAL A 353 -18.17 -12.33 -3.38
CA VAL A 353 -18.77 -13.62 -3.74
C VAL A 353 -18.07 -14.78 -3.03
N ILE A 354 -16.73 -14.76 -2.96
CA ILE A 354 -15.97 -15.76 -2.17
C ILE A 354 -16.41 -15.73 -0.71
N LYS A 355 -16.47 -14.52 -0.13
CA LYS A 355 -16.90 -14.34 1.26
C LYS A 355 -18.33 -14.86 1.50
N ALA A 356 -19.24 -14.61 0.55
CA ALA A 356 -20.61 -15.12 0.63
C ALA A 356 -20.69 -16.65 0.52
N ALA A 357 -19.81 -17.27 -0.27
CA ALA A 357 -19.72 -18.73 -0.40
C ALA A 357 -19.14 -19.38 0.87
N GLU A 358 -18.10 -18.81 1.46
CA GLU A 358 -17.51 -19.27 2.74
C GLU A 358 -18.52 -19.20 3.89
N GLU A 359 -19.37 -18.18 3.91
CA GLU A 359 -20.38 -17.97 4.94
C GLU A 359 -21.68 -18.78 4.71
N GLN A 360 -21.77 -19.59 3.64
CA GLN A 360 -22.96 -20.36 3.24
C GLN A 360 -24.26 -19.54 3.16
N GLN A 361 -24.15 -18.24 2.89
CA GLN A 361 -25.25 -17.28 3.08
C GLN A 361 -26.26 -17.22 1.90
N ALA A 362 -25.99 -17.89 0.79
CA ALA A 362 -26.91 -17.98 -0.34
C ALA A 362 -26.55 -19.11 -1.31
N ASP A 363 -27.57 -19.61 -2.03
CA ASP A 363 -27.36 -20.36 -3.27
C ASP A 363 -26.94 -19.36 -4.36
N ILE A 364 -25.62 -19.20 -4.54
CA ILE A 364 -25.04 -18.34 -5.57
C ILE A 364 -25.02 -19.14 -6.89
N ASP A 365 -25.59 -18.56 -7.95
CA ASP A 365 -25.47 -19.12 -9.28
C ASP A 365 -24.08 -18.80 -9.87
N PHE A 366 -23.24 -19.83 -9.96
CA PHE A 366 -21.92 -19.74 -10.56
C PHE A 366 -21.89 -20.14 -12.05
N SER A 367 -23.03 -20.53 -12.64
CA SER A 367 -23.11 -21.15 -13.98
C SER A 367 -22.36 -20.39 -15.08
N ALA A 368 -22.33 -19.06 -15.02
CA ALA A 368 -21.62 -18.20 -15.97
C ALA A 368 -20.08 -18.22 -15.86
N TYR A 369 -19.53 -18.72 -14.75
CA TYR A 369 -18.09 -18.70 -14.43
C TYR A 369 -17.48 -20.10 -14.23
N LEU A 370 -18.31 -21.15 -14.25
CA LEU A 370 -17.85 -22.52 -14.11
C LEU A 370 -17.24 -23.00 -15.42
N ASP A 371 -16.04 -23.55 -15.32
CA ASP A 371 -15.43 -24.32 -16.40
C ASP A 371 -15.42 -25.79 -15.98
N GLY A 372 -16.22 -26.60 -16.66
CA GLY A 372 -16.39 -28.02 -16.36
C GLY A 372 -15.09 -28.83 -16.46
N ALA A 373 -14.08 -28.36 -17.22
CA ALA A 373 -12.77 -29.00 -17.29
C ALA A 373 -11.82 -28.54 -16.16
N LEU A 374 -12.13 -27.43 -15.49
CA LEU A 374 -11.27 -26.83 -14.47
C LEU A 374 -11.57 -27.36 -13.05
N LEU A 375 -12.85 -27.65 -12.75
CA LEU A 375 -13.26 -28.14 -11.43
C LEU A 375 -12.52 -29.41 -10.97
N PRO A 376 -12.38 -30.48 -11.78
CA PRO A 376 -11.67 -31.69 -11.36
C PRO A 376 -10.17 -31.44 -11.13
N VAL A 377 -9.59 -30.50 -11.88
CA VAL A 377 -8.19 -30.12 -11.76
C VAL A 377 -7.95 -29.35 -10.45
N ILE A 378 -8.83 -28.41 -10.11
CA ILE A 378 -8.74 -27.65 -8.85
C ILE A 378 -8.84 -28.61 -7.65
N HIS A 379 -9.78 -29.56 -7.68
CA HIS A 379 -9.91 -30.57 -6.63
C HIS A 379 -8.62 -31.38 -6.45
N THR A 380 -8.04 -31.86 -7.55
CA THR A 380 -6.79 -32.66 -7.52
C THR A 380 -5.59 -31.88 -6.96
N VAL A 381 -5.51 -30.56 -7.21
CA VAL A 381 -4.42 -29.72 -6.71
C VAL A 381 -4.65 -29.32 -5.25
N ALA A 382 -5.90 -29.07 -4.86
CA ALA A 382 -6.26 -28.71 -3.49
C ALA A 382 -6.01 -29.83 -2.46
N GLU A 383 -5.96 -31.09 -2.88
CA GLU A 383 -5.52 -32.20 -2.03
C GLU A 383 -4.04 -32.13 -1.64
N LYS A 384 -3.21 -31.41 -2.42
CA LYS A 384 -1.74 -31.39 -2.28
C LYS A 384 -1.21 -30.05 -1.81
N GLU A 385 -1.89 -28.95 -2.15
CA GLU A 385 -1.48 -27.60 -1.81
C GLU A 385 -2.66 -26.80 -1.25
N ASP A 386 -2.41 -26.08 -0.15
CA ASP A 386 -3.38 -25.13 0.39
C ASP A 386 -3.34 -23.83 -0.41
N TRP A 387 -4.42 -23.54 -1.12
CA TRP A 387 -4.59 -22.32 -1.90
C TRP A 387 -4.57 -21.05 -1.02
N ARG A 388 -4.80 -21.17 0.30
CA ARG A 388 -4.74 -20.06 1.28
C ARG A 388 -3.30 -19.63 1.59
N GLU A 389 -2.33 -20.53 1.51
CA GLU A 389 -0.91 -20.22 1.72
C GLU A 389 -0.28 -19.50 0.53
N GLY A 390 -0.83 -19.69 -0.68
CA GLY A 390 -0.31 -19.02 -1.87
C GLY A 390 -1.06 -19.27 -3.18
N LEU A 391 -2.08 -18.44 -3.48
CA LEU A 391 -2.88 -18.52 -4.71
C LEU A 391 -2.07 -18.48 -6.02
N ARG A 392 -0.85 -17.91 -6.01
CA ARG A 392 0.03 -17.90 -7.18
C ARG A 392 0.61 -19.28 -7.48
N GLN A 393 1.11 -19.98 -6.46
CA GLN A 393 1.71 -21.32 -6.58
C GLN A 393 0.62 -22.31 -6.97
N PHE A 394 -0.51 -22.25 -6.27
CA PHE A 394 -1.70 -23.05 -6.57
C PHE A 394 -2.15 -22.93 -8.04
N ARG A 395 -2.18 -21.70 -8.57
CA ARG A 395 -2.53 -21.46 -9.98
C ARG A 395 -1.51 -22.08 -10.96
N GLU A 396 -0.23 -22.03 -10.64
CA GLU A 396 0.83 -22.60 -11.49
C GLU A 396 0.70 -24.12 -11.57
N GLU A 397 0.36 -24.80 -10.47
CA GLU A 397 0.08 -26.24 -10.46
C GLU A 397 -1.21 -26.60 -11.22
N VAL A 398 -2.29 -25.83 -11.04
CA VAL A 398 -3.54 -26.02 -11.80
C VAL A 398 -3.30 -25.88 -13.31
N LEU A 399 -2.46 -24.93 -13.74
CA LEU A 399 -2.12 -24.74 -15.16
C LEU A 399 -1.32 -25.89 -15.78
N LYS A 400 -0.62 -26.71 -14.99
CA LYS A 400 0.11 -27.88 -15.52
C LYS A 400 -0.82 -29.02 -15.93
N LEU A 401 -1.96 -29.12 -15.26
CA LEU A 401 -2.93 -30.21 -15.43
C LEU A 401 -4.15 -29.80 -16.25
N TYR A 402 -4.39 -28.49 -16.40
CA TYR A 402 -5.51 -27.95 -17.15
C TYR A 402 -5.16 -27.80 -18.65
N PRO A 403 -6.01 -28.29 -19.58
CA PRO A 403 -5.73 -28.30 -21.02
C PRO A 403 -5.77 -26.92 -21.69
N GLY A 404 -6.26 -25.88 -21.01
CA GLY A 404 -6.30 -24.52 -21.56
C GLY A 404 -5.01 -23.72 -21.29
N SER A 405 -4.66 -22.87 -22.26
CA SER A 405 -3.37 -22.15 -22.28
C SER A 405 -3.23 -21.06 -21.21
N ARG A 406 -4.34 -20.59 -20.62
CA ARG A 406 -4.33 -19.50 -19.63
C ARG A 406 -5.64 -19.43 -18.84
N ILE A 407 -5.53 -19.36 -17.52
CA ILE A 407 -6.65 -19.12 -16.59
C ILE A 407 -6.56 -17.71 -16.01
N LYS A 408 -7.65 -16.95 -15.93
CA LYS A 408 -7.69 -15.66 -15.20
C LYS A 408 -7.87 -15.92 -13.69
N TYR A 409 -7.25 -15.10 -12.84
CA TYR A 409 -7.37 -15.26 -11.38
C TYR A 409 -8.81 -15.19 -10.89
N ASP A 410 -9.64 -14.36 -11.50
CA ASP A 410 -11.05 -14.20 -11.12
C ASP A 410 -11.85 -15.48 -11.39
N ILE A 411 -11.59 -16.15 -12.52
CA ILE A 411 -12.22 -17.44 -12.88
C ILE A 411 -11.78 -18.53 -11.90
N LEU A 412 -10.48 -18.61 -11.60
CA LEU A 412 -9.95 -19.57 -10.63
C LEU A 412 -10.62 -19.39 -9.25
N LYS A 413 -10.70 -18.15 -8.76
CA LYS A 413 -11.34 -17.82 -7.48
C LYS A 413 -12.82 -18.15 -7.44
N MET A 414 -13.54 -17.93 -8.55
CA MET A 414 -14.97 -18.26 -8.66
C MET A 414 -15.22 -19.77 -8.64
N ASN A 415 -14.35 -20.56 -9.29
CA ASN A 415 -14.45 -22.01 -9.26
C ASN A 415 -14.10 -22.57 -7.88
N ILE A 416 -13.13 -21.98 -7.16
CA ILE A 416 -12.84 -22.31 -5.75
C ILE A 416 -14.05 -21.97 -4.86
N ALA A 417 -14.64 -20.78 -5.00
CA ALA A 417 -15.81 -20.36 -4.24
C ALA A 417 -17.01 -21.32 -4.45
N TYR A 418 -17.23 -21.79 -5.68
CA TYR A 418 -18.25 -22.79 -5.97
C TYR A 418 -18.00 -24.12 -5.24
N LEU A 419 -16.75 -24.61 -5.23
CA LEU A 419 -16.38 -25.84 -4.54
C LEU A 419 -16.55 -25.72 -3.01
N ILE A 420 -16.26 -24.54 -2.45
CA ILE A 420 -16.54 -24.23 -1.03
C ILE A 420 -18.05 -24.26 -0.75
N GLN A 421 -18.87 -23.66 -1.61
CA GLN A 421 -20.34 -23.69 -1.46
C GLN A 421 -20.91 -25.12 -1.57
N LYS A 422 -20.27 -25.99 -2.37
CA LYS A 422 -20.63 -27.42 -2.47
C LYS A 422 -20.13 -28.25 -1.28
N GLY A 423 -19.29 -27.70 -0.42
CA GLY A 423 -18.63 -28.43 0.68
C GLY A 423 -17.56 -29.41 0.20
N GLU A 424 -17.07 -29.25 -1.03
CA GLU A 424 -16.01 -30.08 -1.61
C GLU A 424 -14.60 -29.55 -1.29
N LEU A 425 -14.49 -28.28 -0.86
CA LEU A 425 -13.26 -27.66 -0.37
C LEU A 425 -13.53 -26.87 0.92
N GLU A 426 -12.55 -26.89 1.84
CA GLU A 426 -12.61 -26.16 3.11
C GLU A 426 -12.07 -24.74 3.04
#